data_AF-A0AA35QRH0-F1
#
_entry.id   AF-A0AA35QRH0-F1
#
_cell.length_a   1.000
_cell.length_b   1.000
_cell.length_c   1.000
_cell.angle_alpha   90.00
_cell.angle_beta   90.00
_cell.angle_gamma   90.00
#
_symmetry.space_group_name_H-M   'P 1'
#
loop_
_entity.id
_entity.type
_entity.pdbx_description
1 polymer ?
#
loop_
_entity_poly.entity_id
_entity_poly.type
_entity_poly.pdbx_seq_one_letter_code
_entity_poly.pdbx_strand_id
1 'polypeptide(L)' 'MWRLRQVLLLLLLSFSFAQTDPLRSQIVGGHEAKPHSRPYMAALKYHNGDLGCGGFLVAPQW' A
#
# COMPACT_ATOMS: atom_id res chain seq x y z
N MET A 1 29.27 17.76 -25.25
CA MET A 1 28.57 18.47 -24.15
C MET A 1 27.05 18.50 -24.33
N TRP A 2 26.52 18.94 -25.48
CA TRP A 2 25.06 18.99 -25.74
C TRP A 2 24.36 17.62 -25.75
N ARG A 3 24.97 16.60 -26.38
CA ARG A 3 24.39 15.24 -26.45
C ARG A 3 24.23 14.57 -25.08
N LEU A 4 25.19 14.77 -24.17
CA LEU A 4 25.15 14.19 -22.82
C LEU A 4 24.05 14.85 -21.97
N ARG A 5 23.87 16.16 -22.12
CA ARG A 5 22.81 16.94 -21.46
C ARG A 5 21.41 16.52 -21.93
N GLN A 6 21.26 16.21 -23.22
CA GLN A 6 20.01 15.75 -23.80
C GLN A 6 19.66 14.32 -23.37
N VAL A 7 20.64 13.41 -23.31
CA VAL A 7 20.44 12.05 -22.78
C VAL A 7 20.05 12.10 -21.29
N LEU A 8 20.71 12.96 -20.51
CA LEU A 8 20.37 13.16 -19.09
C LEU A 8 18.95 13.71 -18.91
N LEU A 9 18.53 14.68 -19.73
CA LEU A 9 17.15 15.19 -19.71
C LEU A 9 16.12 14.12 -20.07
N LEU A 10 16.40 13.29 -21.08
CA LEU A 10 15.51 12.19 -21.48
C LEU A 10 15.39 11.11 -20.39
N LEU A 11 16.49 10.81 -19.69
CA LEU A 11 16.51 9.88 -18.54
C LEU A 11 15.73 10.41 -17.33
N LEU A 12 15.81 11.72 -17.07
CA LEU A 12 15.07 12.35 -15.98
C LEU A 12 13.56 12.41 -16.28
N LEU A 13 13.19 12.70 -17.53
CA LEU A 13 11.79 12.73 -17.97
C LEU A 13 11.12 11.35 -17.90
N SER A 14 11.81 10.28 -18.30
CA SER A 14 11.25 8.92 -18.24
C SER A 14 11.07 8.39 -16.81
N PHE A 15 11.92 8.82 -15.87
CA PHE A 15 11.79 8.44 -14.45
C PHE A 15 10.53 9.04 -13.81
N SER A 16 10.14 10.26 -14.18
CA SER A 16 8.95 10.92 -13.64
C SER A 16 7.63 10.30 -14.10
N PHE A 17 7.58 9.68 -15.29
CA PHE A 17 6.37 9.01 -15.81
C PHE A 17 6.13 7.62 -15.21
N ALA A 18 7.14 6.99 -14.61
CA ALA A 18 7.00 5.66 -14.00
C ALA A 18 6.32 5.70 -12.61
N GLN A 19 6.06 6.89 -12.05
CA GLN A 19 5.61 7.04 -10.66
C GLN A 19 4.11 7.31 -10.49
N THR A 20 3.31 7.27 -11.56
CA THR A 20 1.86 7.40 -11.43
C THR A 20 1.24 6.04 -11.11
N ASP A 21 1.08 5.69 -9.83
CA ASP A 21 0.19 4.60 -9.39
C ASP A 21 -1.24 5.15 -9.39
N PRO A 22 -2.06 4.92 -10.43
CA PRO A 22 -3.34 5.58 -10.56
C PRO A 22 -4.35 4.80 -9.70
N LEU A 23 -4.64 5.32 -8.51
CA LEU A 23 -5.79 4.94 -7.66
C LEU A 23 -5.93 3.44 -7.34
N ARG A 24 -5.05 2.90 -6.49
CA ARG A 24 -5.17 1.52 -6.01
C ARG A 24 -6.24 1.40 -4.92
N SER A 25 -7.49 1.17 -5.32
CA SER A 25 -8.49 0.58 -4.41
C SER A 25 -8.89 -0.77 -4.98
N GLN A 26 -8.84 -1.82 -4.15
CA GLN A 26 -9.81 -2.93 -4.21
C GLN A 26 -9.54 -4.06 -3.22
N ILE A 27 -10.62 -4.50 -2.58
CA ILE A 27 -10.86 -5.87 -2.16
C ILE A 27 -12.25 -6.20 -2.69
N VAL A 28 -12.36 -7.05 -3.72
CA VAL A 28 -13.42 -8.06 -3.82
C VAL A 28 -12.76 -9.26 -4.53
N GLY A 29 -12.73 -10.42 -3.87
CA GLY A 29 -11.96 -11.60 -4.32
C GLY A 29 -10.53 -11.67 -3.76
N GLY A 30 -9.74 -10.62 -3.90
CA GLY A 30 -8.45 -10.44 -3.20
C GLY A 30 -7.46 -11.63 -3.27
N HIS A 31 -6.53 -11.65 -2.31
CA HIS A 31 -5.65 -12.80 -2.04
C HIS A 31 -5.36 -12.87 -0.54
N GLU A 32 -4.98 -14.04 -0.04
CA GLU A 32 -4.58 -14.18 1.35
C GLU A 32 -3.34 -13.33 1.64
N ALA A 33 -3.36 -12.60 2.76
CA ALA A 33 -2.20 -11.86 3.21
C ALA A 33 -1.17 -12.83 3.81
N LYS A 34 0.12 -12.60 3.58
CA LYS A 34 1.16 -13.36 4.28
C LYS A 34 0.93 -13.26 5.79
N PRO A 35 0.98 -14.37 6.55
CA PRO A 35 0.80 -14.35 7.99
C PRO A 35 1.65 -13.26 8.66
N HIS A 36 1.02 -12.48 9.54
CA HIS A 36 1.64 -11.40 10.31
C HIS A 36 2.32 -10.27 9.50
N SER A 37 2.11 -10.20 8.18
CA SER A 37 2.67 -9.10 7.35
C SER A 37 2.03 -7.73 7.63
N ARG A 38 0.88 -7.72 8.30
CA ARG A 38 0.13 -6.52 8.71
C ARG A 38 -0.10 -6.57 10.23
N PRO A 39 0.95 -6.42 11.05
CA PRO A 39 0.88 -6.63 12.51
C PRO A 39 -0.01 -5.61 13.22
N TYR A 40 -0.30 -4.49 12.57
CA TYR A 40 -1.20 -3.46 13.05
C TYR A 40 -2.67 -3.77 12.76
N MET A 41 -3.03 -4.82 12.01
CA MET A 41 -4.43 -5.16 11.73
C MET A 41 -5.13 -5.72 12.98
N ALA A 42 -6.23 -5.11 13.38
CA ALA A 42 -7.05 -5.52 14.51
C ALA A 42 -8.40 -6.09 14.05
N ALA A 43 -8.96 -7.01 14.85
CA ALA A 43 -10.27 -7.61 14.64
C ALA A 43 -11.18 -7.27 15.81
N LEU A 44 -12.29 -6.58 15.54
CA LEU A 44 -13.33 -6.29 16.51
C LEU A 44 -14.35 -7.42 16.45
N LYS A 45 -14.44 -8.19 17.54
CA LYS A 45 -15.30 -9.37 17.64
C LYS A 45 -16.50 -9.09 18.54
N TYR A 46 -17.64 -9.66 18.20
CA TYR A 46 -18.79 -9.71 19.10
C TYR A 46 -18.53 -10.67 20.26
N HIS A 47 -19.38 -10.65 21.28
CA HIS A 47 -19.28 -11.52 22.45
C HIS A 47 -19.28 -13.02 22.09
N ASN A 48 -19.94 -13.40 20.99
CA ASN A 48 -19.98 -14.78 20.51
C ASN A 48 -18.72 -15.20 19.70
N GLY A 49 -17.77 -14.28 19.48
CA GLY A 49 -16.52 -14.54 18.76
C GLY A 49 -16.54 -14.21 17.27
N ASP A 50 -17.70 -13.85 16.71
CA ASP A 50 -17.83 -13.50 15.30
C ASP A 50 -17.13 -12.17 14.99
N LEU A 51 -16.52 -12.08 13.81
CA LEU A 51 -15.91 -10.84 13.32
C LEU A 51 -17.00 -9.82 13.00
N GLY A 52 -17.07 -8.74 13.77
CA GLY A 52 -17.96 -7.62 13.50
C GLY A 52 -17.32 -6.62 12.53
N CYS A 53 -16.11 -6.18 12.84
CA CYS A 53 -15.39 -5.15 12.08
C CYS A 53 -13.87 -5.40 12.07
N GLY A 54 -13.17 -4.74 11.16
CA GLY A 54 -11.70 -4.59 11.20
C GLY A 54 -11.27 -3.27 11.85
N GLY A 55 -9.99 -3.15 12.18
CA GLY A 55 -9.38 -1.93 12.70
C GLY A 55 -7.86 -1.93 12.58
N PHE A 56 -7.22 -0.92 13.16
CA PHE A 56 -5.76 -0.79 13.17
C PHE A 56 -5.23 -0.35 14.53
N LEU A 57 -4.17 -1.00 15.02
CA LEU A 57 -3.42 -0.58 16.20
C LEU A 57 -2.51 0.60 15.85
N VAL A 58 -2.88 1.80 16.30
CA VAL A 58 -2.14 3.05 16.06
C VAL A 58 -1.06 3.32 17.10
N ALA A 59 -1.23 2.79 18.31
CA ALA A 59 -0.23 2.76 19.38
C ALA A 59 -0.53 1.59 20.35
N PRO A 60 0.40 1.21 21.24
CA PRO A 60 0.24 0.03 22.11
C PRO A 60 -0.97 0.01 23.04
N GLN A 61 -1.59 1.16 23.35
CA GLN A 61 -2.68 1.31 24.33
C GLN A 61 -3.74 2.32 23.89
N TRP A 62 -4.06 2.35 22.59
CA TRP A 62 -5.12 3.17 22.02
C TRP A 62 -6.47 2.44 21.96
#